data_AF-A0A453T2P3-F1
#
_entry.id   AF-A0A453T2P3-F1
#
_cell.length_a   1.000
_cell.length_b   1.000
_cell.length_c   1.000
_cell.angle_alpha   90.00
_cell.angle_beta   90.00
_cell.angle_gamma   90.00
#
_symmetry.space_group_name_H-M   'P 1'
#
loop_
_entity.id
_entity.type
_entity.pdbx_description
1 polymer ?
#
loop_
_entity_poly.entity_id
_entity_poly.type
_entity_poly.pdbx_seq_one_letter_code
_entity_poly.pdbx_strand_id
1 'polypeptide(L)'
;MVDILAKLSVDNQDKDLVYSLLLVLSGMLMDEKGKECIVENIRIIISVVRETALQCFVAMSSFPHSKVYRMRPQVLQAAIKALDDKKRAVRQEAVRCRQTWQSSFA
;
A
#
# COMPACT_ATOMS: atom_id res chain seq x y z
N MET A 1 15.16 4.23 8.87
CA MET A 1 13.95 3.45 8.55
C MET A 1 12.81 4.37 8.12
N VAL A 2 12.43 5.36 8.93
CA VAL A 2 11.38 6.33 8.58
C VAL A 2 11.69 7.08 7.29
N ASP A 3 12.94 7.48 7.05
CA ASP A 3 13.34 8.15 5.79
C ASP A 3 13.23 7.25 4.56
N ILE A 4 13.40 5.94 4.76
CA ILE A 4 13.29 4.93 3.71
C ILE A 4 11.81 4.65 3.42
N LEU A 5 10.98 4.60 4.46
CA LEU A 5 9.52 4.54 4.36
C LEU A 5 8.93 5.81 3.71
N ALA A 6 9.53 6.98 3.95
CA ALA A 6 9.15 8.23 3.30
C ALA A 6 9.54 8.24 1.82
N LYS A 7 10.69 7.66 1.45
CA LYS A 7 11.10 7.46 0.05
C LYS A 7 10.14 6.55 -0.73
N LEU A 8 9.55 5.54 -0.10
CA LEU A 8 8.50 4.71 -0.70
C LEU A 8 7.23 5.48 -1.08
N SER A 9 6.90 6.55 -0.34
CA SER A 9 5.75 7.42 -0.68
C SER A 9 5.99 8.22 -1.97
N VAL A 10 7.25 8.35 -2.39
CA VAL A 10 7.64 9.24 -3.50
C VAL A 10 7.93 8.47 -4.78
N ASP A 11 8.26 7.17 -4.73
CA ASP A 11 8.69 6.44 -5.92
C ASP A 11 8.12 5.01 -6.03
N ASN A 12 7.42 4.73 -7.13
CA ASN A 12 6.73 3.47 -7.44
C ASN A 12 7.50 2.61 -8.46
N GLN A 13 8.70 3.04 -8.88
CA GLN A 13 9.49 2.39 -9.94
C GLN A 13 10.42 1.29 -9.42
N ASP A 14 10.75 1.28 -8.13
CA ASP A 14 11.91 0.54 -7.62
C ASP A 14 11.50 -0.78 -6.92
N LYS A 15 11.20 -1.81 -7.73
CA LYS A 15 10.71 -3.12 -7.26
C LYS A 15 11.70 -3.82 -6.31
N ASP A 16 13.00 -3.65 -6.54
CA ASP A 16 14.05 -4.24 -5.71
C ASP A 16 14.16 -3.54 -4.35
N LEU A 17 13.90 -2.24 -4.31
CA LEU A 17 13.82 -1.47 -3.07
C LEU A 17 12.62 -1.92 -2.24
N VAL A 18 11.43 -2.06 -2.85
CA VAL A 18 10.22 -2.53 -2.16
C VAL A 18 10.43 -3.92 -1.56
N TYR A 19 10.99 -4.85 -2.33
CA TYR A 19 11.27 -6.21 -1.86
C TYR A 19 12.28 -6.23 -0.71
N SER A 20 13.38 -5.49 -0.85
CA SER A 20 14.40 -5.36 0.19
C SER A 20 13.84 -4.75 1.47
N LEU A 21 12.94 -3.77 1.39
CA LEU A 21 12.27 -3.21 2.56
C LEU A 21 11.32 -4.17 3.24
N LEU A 22 10.53 -4.93 2.49
CA LEU A 22 9.63 -5.93 3.06
C LEU A 22 10.43 -7.00 3.81
N LEU A 23 11.59 -7.40 3.28
CA LEU A 23 12.51 -8.30 3.96
C LEU A 23 13.08 -7.68 5.24
N VAL A 24 13.54 -6.42 5.19
CA VAL A 24 14.04 -5.73 6.39
C VAL A 24 12.94 -5.59 7.44
N LEU A 25 11.73 -5.17 7.06
CA LEU A 25 10.59 -5.05 7.96
C LEU A 25 10.24 -6.41 8.60
N SER A 26 10.23 -7.47 7.80
CA SER A 26 10.02 -8.85 8.26
C SER A 26 11.10 -9.28 9.26
N GLY A 27 12.37 -9.03 8.94
CA GLY A 27 13.49 -9.32 9.84
C GLY A 27 13.39 -8.56 11.17
N MET A 28 13.01 -7.29 11.13
CA MET A 28 12.79 -6.48 12.34
C MET A 28 11.63 -6.96 13.20
N LEU A 29 10.57 -7.51 12.60
CA LEU A 29 9.46 -8.11 13.34
C LEU A 29 9.86 -9.40 14.07
N MET A 30 10.86 -10.11 13.56
CA MET A 30 11.35 -11.38 14.11
C MET A 30 12.45 -11.19 15.17
N ASP A 31 13.11 -10.03 15.21
CA ASP A 31 14.15 -9.69 16.19
C ASP A 31 13.58 -8.94 17.41
N GLU A 32 13.97 -9.34 18.62
CA GLU A 32 13.45 -8.73 19.86
C GLU A 32 13.83 -7.23 19.98
N LYS A 33 15.02 -6.83 19.52
CA LYS A 33 15.42 -5.41 19.50
C LYS A 33 14.73 -4.66 18.36
N GLY A 34 14.53 -5.31 17.22
CA GLY A 34 13.78 -4.79 16.08
C GLY A 34 12.32 -4.45 16.43
N LYS A 35 11.69 -5.27 17.29
CA LYS A 35 10.31 -5.04 17.76
C LYS A 35 10.14 -3.72 18.50
N GLU A 36 11.09 -3.32 19.36
CA GLU A 36 11.02 -2.03 20.07
C GLU A 36 10.94 -0.86 19.09
N CYS A 37 11.78 -0.87 18.05
CA CYS A 37 11.78 0.14 17.01
C CYS A 37 10.48 0.15 16.18
N ILE A 38 9.87 -1.03 15.96
CA ILE A 38 8.57 -1.14 15.30
C ILE A 38 7.45 -0.59 16.18
N VAL A 39 7.46 -0.87 17.48
CA VAL A 39 6.43 -0.38 18.41
C VAL A 39 6.39 1.15 18.41
N GLU A 40 7.54 1.81 18.43
CA GLU A 40 7.64 3.27 18.34
C GLU A 40 7.08 3.83 17.02
N ASN A 41 7.20 3.08 15.92
CA ASN A 41 6.87 3.53 14.57
C ASN A 41 5.61 2.86 13.99
N ILE A 42 4.87 2.08 14.78
CA ILE A 42 3.83 1.16 14.30
C ILE A 42 2.74 1.86 13.48
N ARG A 43 2.36 3.07 13.89
CA ARG A 43 1.34 3.88 13.20
C ARG A 43 1.80 4.35 11.82
N ILE A 44 3.09 4.67 11.67
CA ILE A 44 3.68 5.09 10.40
C ILE A 44 3.78 3.89 9.47
N ILE A 45 4.29 2.77 9.97
CA ILE A 45 4.41 1.51 9.21
C ILE A 45 3.05 1.06 8.69
N ILE A 46 2.02 1.02 9.55
CA ILE A 46 0.64 0.67 9.16
C ILE A 46 0.09 1.64 8.11
N SER A 47 0.39 2.93 8.20
CA SER A 47 -0.05 3.92 7.20
C SER A 47 0.60 3.66 5.85
N VAL A 48 1.93 3.49 5.82
CA VAL A 48 2.71 3.30 4.61
C VAL A 48 2.28 2.01 3.91
N VAL A 49 2.17 0.90 4.64
CA VAL A 49 1.74 -0.39 4.05
C VAL A 49 0.34 -0.28 3.42
N ARG A 50 -0.60 0.42 4.07
CA ARG A 50 -1.96 0.59 3.53
C ARG A 50 -1.99 1.50 2.30
N GLU A 51 -1.24 2.60 2.32
CA GLU A 51 -1.10 3.50 1.18
C GLU A 51 -0.48 2.77 -0.02
N THR A 52 0.65 2.08 0.18
CA THR A 52 1.34 1.33 -0.87
C THR A 52 0.47 0.19 -1.42
N ALA A 53 -0.31 -0.50 -0.59
CA ALA A 53 -1.24 -1.51 -1.07
C ALA A 53 -2.30 -0.93 -2.04
N LEU A 54 -2.80 0.28 -1.78
CA LEU A 54 -3.75 0.96 -2.67
C LEU A 54 -3.07 1.42 -3.98
N GLN A 55 -1.84 1.91 -3.91
CA GLN A 55 -1.03 2.23 -5.10
C GLN A 55 -0.82 0.98 -5.99
N CYS A 56 -0.55 -0.17 -5.38
CA CYS A 56 -0.45 -1.45 -6.09
C CYS A 56 -1.77 -1.81 -6.78
N PHE A 57 -2.92 -1.63 -6.12
CA PHE A 57 -4.21 -1.81 -6.76
C PHE A 57 -4.39 -0.86 -7.96
N VAL A 58 -4.10 0.43 -7.82
CA VAL A 58 -4.14 1.37 -8.95
C VAL A 58 -3.29 0.87 -10.11
N ALA A 59 -2.05 0.44 -9.87
CA ALA A 59 -1.17 -0.08 -10.92
C ALA A 59 -1.75 -1.32 -11.61
N MET A 60 -2.32 -2.26 -10.84
CA MET A 60 -2.95 -3.48 -11.35
C MET A 60 -4.16 -3.21 -12.26
N SER A 61 -4.79 -2.03 -12.17
CA SER A 61 -5.89 -1.66 -13.08
C SER A 61 -5.46 -1.55 -14.54
N SER A 62 -4.17 -1.39 -14.81
CA SER A 62 -3.59 -1.35 -16.16
C SER A 62 -3.36 -2.73 -16.78
N PHE A 63 -3.56 -3.81 -16.02
CA PHE A 63 -3.35 -5.17 -16.52
C PHE A 63 -4.49 -5.62 -17.44
N PRO A 64 -4.28 -6.64 -18.29
CA PRO A 64 -5.32 -7.12 -19.19
C PRO A 64 -6.61 -7.49 -18.46
N HIS A 65 -7.73 -6.95 -18.94
CA HIS A 65 -9.07 -7.08 -18.33
C HIS A 65 -9.41 -8.54 -17.96
N SER A 66 -9.09 -9.49 -18.83
CA SER A 66 -9.34 -10.92 -18.64
C SER A 66 -8.69 -11.53 -17.39
N LYS A 67 -7.61 -10.90 -16.87
CA LYS A 67 -6.87 -11.38 -15.70
C LYS A 67 -7.35 -10.74 -14.39
N VAL A 68 -7.81 -9.49 -14.42
CA VAL A 68 -8.03 -8.70 -13.21
C VAL A 68 -9.49 -8.35 -12.91
N TYR A 69 -10.39 -8.46 -13.90
CA TYR A 69 -11.80 -8.07 -13.72
C TYR A 69 -12.50 -8.80 -12.56
N ARG A 70 -12.21 -10.09 -12.36
CA ARG A 70 -12.80 -10.89 -11.26
C ARG A 70 -12.46 -10.36 -9.86
N MET A 71 -11.36 -9.61 -9.74
CA MET A 71 -10.92 -9.02 -8.48
C MET A 71 -11.58 -7.67 -8.20
N ARG A 72 -12.27 -7.08 -9.18
CA ARG A 72 -12.89 -5.75 -9.06
C ARG A 72 -13.75 -5.58 -7.79
N PRO A 73 -14.65 -6.51 -7.41
CA PRO A 73 -15.43 -6.34 -6.19
C PRO A 73 -14.57 -6.27 -4.93
N GLN A 74 -13.51 -7.08 -4.87
CA GLN A 74 -12.60 -7.15 -3.72
C GLN A 74 -11.78 -5.86 -3.59
N VAL A 75 -11.27 -5.36 -4.71
CA VAL A 75 -10.49 -4.12 -4.74
C VAL A 75 -11.35 -2.91 -4.40
N LEU A 76 -12.56 -2.80 -4.97
CA LEU A 76 -13.48 -1.71 -4.65
C LEU A 76 -13.90 -1.75 -3.18
N GLN A 77 -14.16 -2.92 -2.61
CA GLN A 77 -14.48 -3.05 -1.18
C GLN A 77 -13.30 -2.65 -0.29
N ALA A 78 -12.07 -3.01 -0.66
CA ALA A 78 -10.87 -2.60 0.06
C ALA A 78 -10.67 -1.08 0.01
N ALA A 79 -10.84 -0.48 -1.17
CA ALA A 79 -10.75 0.97 -1.35
C ALA A 79 -11.82 1.71 -0.54
N ILE A 80 -13.07 1.23 -0.52
CA ILE A 80 -14.16 1.82 0.28
C ILE A 80 -13.82 1.82 1.76
N LYS A 81 -13.33 0.70 2.30
CA LYS A 81 -12.91 0.62 3.71
C LYS A 81 -11.78 1.58 4.05
N ALA A 82 -10.89 1.87 3.09
CA ALA A 82 -9.78 2.79 3.26
C ALA A 82 -10.17 4.27 3.13
N LEU A 83 -11.40 4.60 2.71
CA LEU A 83 -11.87 6.00 2.66
C LEU A 83 -11.98 6.63 4.05
N ASP A 84 -12.24 5.84 5.09
CA ASP A 84 -12.33 6.30 6.47
C ASP A 84 -11.00 6.19 7.24
N ASP A 85 -9.87 6.08 6.52
CA ASP A 85 -8.56 5.97 7.15
C ASP A 85 -8.23 7.21 8.00
N LYS A 86 -7.58 7.03 9.15
CA LYS A 86 -7.11 8.13 10.00
C LYS A 86 -6.10 9.03 9.29
N LYS A 87 -5.33 8.51 8.33
CA LYS A 87 -4.27 9.22 7.61
C LYS A 87 -4.78 9.76 6.27
N ARG A 88 -4.58 11.06 6.03
CA ARG A 88 -5.06 11.76 4.82
C ARG A 88 -4.49 11.15 3.53
N ALA A 89 -3.19 10.81 3.51
CA ALA A 89 -2.54 10.23 2.34
C ALA A 89 -3.21 8.91 1.91
N VAL A 90 -3.48 8.02 2.86
CA VAL A 90 -4.22 6.77 2.61
C VAL A 90 -5.61 7.05 2.04
N ARG A 91 -6.35 8.02 2.58
CA ARG A 91 -7.68 8.39 2.05
C ARG A 91 -7.62 8.91 0.62
N GLN A 92 -6.62 9.72 0.29
CA GLN A 92 -6.43 10.24 -1.07
C GLN A 92 -6.16 9.12 -2.07
N GLU A 93 -5.28 8.18 -1.70
CA GLU A 93 -4.99 7.03 -2.55
C GLU A 93 -6.18 6.07 -2.64
N ALA A 94 -6.99 5.94 -1.58
CA ALA A 94 -8.22 5.16 -1.62
C ALA A 94 -9.26 5.73 -2.60
N VAL A 95 -9.42 7.06 -2.64
CA VAL A 95 -10.27 7.74 -3.63
C VAL A 95 -9.77 7.46 -5.04
N ARG A 96 -8.47 7.65 -5.28
CA ARG A 96 -7.83 7.38 -6.58
C ARG A 96 -8.02 5.93 -7.00
N CYS A 97 -7.72 4.97 -6.12
CA CYS A 97 -7.91 3.54 -6.36
C CYS A 97 -9.35 3.22 -6.75
N ARG A 98 -10.33 3.72 -5.99
CA ARG A 98 -11.75 3.49 -6.29
C ARG A 98 -12.13 4.05 -7.65
N GLN A 99 -11.74 5.29 -7.97
CA GLN A 99 -12.07 5.93 -9.24
C GLN A 99 -11.47 5.18 -10.42
N THR A 100 -10.18 4.85 -10.37
CA THR A 100 -9.50 4.12 -11.44
C THR A 100 -10.14 2.75 -11.68
N TRP A 101 -10.45 2.00 -10.62
CA TRP A 101 -11.10 0.68 -10.77
C TRP A 101 -12.58 0.76 -11.18
N GLN A 102 -13.23 1.90 -10.97
CA GLN A 102 -14.56 2.14 -11.52
C GLN A 102 -14.50 2.46 -13.00
N SER A 103 -13.55 3.27 -13.46
CA SER A 103 -13.43 3.69 -14.86
C SER A 103 -12.77 2.65 -15.78
N SER A 104 -11.76 1.92 -15.30
CA SER A 104 -11.00 0.96 -16.11
C SER A 104 -11.78 -0.33 -16.42
N PHE A 105 -12.89 -0.56 -15.73
CA PHE A 105 -13.72 -1.77 -15.81
C PHE A 105 -15.22 -1.42 -15.89
N ALA A 106 -15.53 -0.24 -16.42
CA ALA A 106 -16.89 0.23 -16.69
C ALA A 106 -17.45 -0.42 -17.96
#